data_AF-A0A7C0V9Z0-F1
#
_entry.id   AF-A0A7C0V9Z0-F1
#
_cell.length_a   1.000
_cell.length_b   1.000
_cell.length_c   1.000
_cell.angle_alpha   90.00
_cell.angle_beta   90.00
_cell.angle_gamma   90.00
#
_symmetry.space_group_name_H-M   'P 1'
#
loop_
_entity.id
_entity.type
_entity.pdbx_description
1 polymer ?
#
loop_
_entity_poly.entity_id
_entity_poly.type
_entity_poly.pdbx_seq_one_letter_code
_entity_poly.pdbx_strand_id
1 'polypeptide(L)'
;MENFIRNKTVWIWKDRDMVIVHGDLDDDIYALEIEIEIDEDRNIISDIKAKWIREENSQCFRAIPPLREIIGSGIEPGSIEAIYRRLSRSSCRHFANLIKEGLFSYLISKRYGYLKEKRGGGTKVEVSERDGRFERSIARRDEAGEFASIIDLHIHTYPRSKCSVMSVEEAIKEAKRIGLNGICLTEHQVMWKREEVEELIERYGLLVLRGVEITTDQGDMLVFGMELEAEEIMKIERLRDIVLKGGGFMIACHPFRGFLTFGLKELGITVESALKRPIIQNADAVEVLNSRVTDDENRFALEVAKKADRLITGGSDAHDIGSVGRYATAFKDPIRTEEDLIQALKSGRYNPIVFK
;
A
#
# COMPACT_ATOMS: atom_id res chain seq x y z
N MET A 1 23.85 -0.17 13.84
CA MET A 1 22.58 -0.72 14.33
C MET A 1 22.00 -1.52 13.19
N GLU A 2 21.86 -2.84 13.38
CA GLU A 2 21.11 -3.68 12.44
C GLU A 2 19.62 -3.47 12.74
N ASN A 3 18.85 -3.07 11.73
CA ASN A 3 17.40 -2.91 11.83
C ASN A 3 16.76 -4.14 11.19
N PHE A 4 15.86 -4.80 11.91
CA PHE A 4 15.09 -5.93 11.42
C PHE A 4 13.64 -5.49 11.20
N ILE A 5 13.10 -5.73 10.00
CA ILE A 5 11.73 -5.40 9.62
C ILE A 5 10.90 -6.68 9.60
N ARG A 6 9.72 -6.63 10.22
CA ARG A 6 8.74 -7.72 10.22
C ARG A 6 7.40 -7.23 9.68
N ASN A 7 6.99 -7.81 8.56
CA ASN A 7 5.67 -7.64 7.98
C ASN A 7 4.80 -8.87 8.23
N LYS A 8 3.53 -8.66 8.55
CA LYS A 8 2.58 -9.75 8.78
C LYS A 8 1.21 -9.32 8.30
N THR A 9 0.60 -10.12 7.43
CA THR A 9 -0.71 -9.82 6.86
C THR A 9 -1.65 -11.00 7.04
N VAL A 10 -2.94 -10.70 7.18
CA VAL A 10 -4.02 -11.69 7.21
C VAL A 10 -5.13 -11.19 6.30
N TRP A 11 -5.55 -12.04 5.37
CA TRP A 11 -6.70 -11.82 4.48
C TRP A 11 -7.76 -12.86 4.76
N ILE A 12 -9.03 -12.44 4.68
CA ILE A 12 -10.17 -13.31 4.95
C ILE A 12 -11.21 -13.07 3.87
N TRP A 13 -11.66 -14.14 3.22
CA TRP A 13 -12.70 -14.07 2.20
C TRP A 13 -13.57 -15.31 2.21
N LYS A 14 -14.77 -15.20 1.68
CA LYS A 14 -15.70 -16.32 1.52
C LYS A 14 -15.53 -16.96 0.15
N ASP A 15 -15.27 -18.25 0.08
CA ASP A 15 -15.18 -19.05 -1.15
C ASP A 15 -16.27 -20.12 -1.12
N ARG A 16 -17.40 -19.85 -1.80
CA ARG A 16 -18.62 -20.67 -1.74
C ARG A 16 -19.12 -20.84 -0.30
N ASP A 17 -19.20 -22.07 0.19
CA ASP A 17 -19.66 -22.43 1.54
C ASP A 17 -18.55 -22.40 2.59
N MET A 18 -17.31 -22.09 2.17
CA MET A 18 -16.14 -22.02 3.04
C MET A 18 -15.68 -20.58 3.24
N VAL A 19 -15.04 -20.31 4.37
CA VAL A 19 -14.26 -19.09 4.59
C VAL A 19 -12.79 -19.43 4.55
N ILE A 20 -12.03 -18.68 3.77
CA ILE A 20 -10.59 -18.85 3.66
C ILE A 20 -9.91 -17.74 4.48
N VAL A 21 -9.00 -18.15 5.34
CA VAL A 21 -8.10 -17.27 6.09
C VAL A 21 -6.69 -17.49 5.56
N HIS A 22 -6.16 -16.51 4.87
CA HIS A 22 -4.77 -16.51 4.40
C HIS A 22 -3.94 -15.64 5.31
N GLY A 23 -2.75 -16.10 5.68
CA GLY A 23 -1.81 -15.30 6.45
C GLY A 23 -0.41 -15.45 5.91
N ASP A 24 0.33 -14.35 5.87
CA ASP A 24 1.76 -14.34 5.59
C ASP A 24 2.52 -13.61 6.70
N LEU A 25 3.76 -14.02 6.88
CA LEU A 25 4.73 -13.39 7.77
C LEU A 25 6.04 -13.33 7.00
N ASP A 26 6.57 -12.13 6.82
CA ASP A 26 7.81 -11.86 6.08
C ASP A 26 8.72 -10.96 6.93
N ASP A 27 9.84 -11.50 7.38
CA ASP A 27 10.83 -10.87 8.25
C ASP A 27 12.23 -11.19 7.71
N ASP A 28 13.23 -10.34 7.90
CA ASP A 28 14.59 -10.50 7.35
C ASP A 28 15.23 -11.88 7.64
N ILE A 29 14.78 -12.55 8.71
CA ILE A 29 15.26 -13.88 9.12
C ILE A 29 14.45 -15.03 8.50
N TYR A 30 13.13 -14.89 8.34
CA TYR A 30 12.26 -15.95 7.83
C TYR A 30 10.96 -15.42 7.23
N ALA A 31 10.38 -16.22 6.33
CA ALA A 31 9.10 -15.93 5.72
C ALA A 31 8.25 -17.19 5.60
N LEU A 32 6.96 -17.11 5.93
CA LEU A 32 6.04 -18.23 5.86
C LEU A 32 4.64 -17.78 5.47
N GLU A 33 3.84 -18.74 5.01
CA GLU A 33 2.48 -18.52 4.56
C GLU A 33 1.58 -19.66 5.02
N ILE A 34 0.34 -19.33 5.37
CA ILE A 34 -0.73 -20.27 5.72
C ILE A 34 -2.01 -19.95 4.95
N GLU A 35 -2.80 -20.98 4.72
CA GLU A 35 -4.18 -20.89 4.25
C GLU A 35 -5.02 -21.85 5.09
N ILE A 36 -6.03 -21.33 5.79
CA ILE A 36 -6.94 -22.09 6.63
C ILE A 36 -8.33 -22.03 5.99
N GLU A 37 -8.92 -23.19 5.76
CA GLU A 37 -10.30 -23.29 5.30
C GLU A 37 -11.21 -23.52 6.52
N ILE A 38 -12.30 -22.75 6.60
CA ILE A 38 -13.27 -22.77 7.69
C ILE A 38 -14.63 -23.14 7.12
N ASP A 39 -15.23 -24.18 7.68
CA ASP A 39 -16.62 -24.55 7.44
C ASP A 39 -17.49 -23.72 8.40
N GLU A 40 -18.20 -22.72 7.86
CA GLU A 40 -19.00 -21.80 8.68
C GLU A 40 -20.19 -22.48 9.35
N ASP A 41 -20.79 -23.46 8.68
CA ASP A 41 -21.98 -24.17 9.15
C ASP A 41 -21.65 -25.07 10.35
N ARG A 42 -20.49 -25.74 10.28
CA ARG A 42 -20.00 -26.60 11.37
C ARG A 42 -19.14 -25.84 12.38
N ASN A 43 -18.73 -24.62 12.05
CA ASN A 43 -17.88 -23.75 12.88
C ASN A 43 -16.54 -24.44 13.25
N ILE A 44 -15.92 -25.10 12.28
CA ILE A 44 -14.67 -25.86 12.42
C ILE A 44 -13.65 -25.49 11.33
N ILE A 45 -12.38 -25.78 11.59
CA ILE A 45 -11.33 -25.77 10.57
C ILE A 45 -11.50 -27.01 9.68
N SER A 46 -11.72 -26.83 8.38
CA SER A 46 -11.93 -27.91 7.41
C SER A 46 -10.63 -28.34 6.72
N ASP A 47 -9.70 -27.42 6.47
CA ASP A 47 -8.37 -27.72 5.94
C ASP A 47 -7.34 -26.68 6.37
N ILE A 48 -6.06 -27.03 6.25
CA ILE A 48 -4.94 -26.10 6.42
C ILE A 48 -3.78 -26.44 5.49
N LYS A 49 -3.31 -25.43 4.76
CA LYS A 49 -2.09 -25.48 3.95
C LYS A 49 -1.07 -24.50 4.53
N ALA A 50 0.19 -24.85 4.44
CA ALA A 50 1.27 -23.99 4.91
C ALA A 50 2.55 -24.26 4.12
N LYS A 51 3.38 -23.24 3.97
CA LYS A 51 4.72 -23.36 3.40
C LYS A 51 5.68 -22.37 4.05
N TRP A 52 6.94 -22.74 4.10
CA TRP A 52 8.01 -21.77 4.29
C TRP A 52 8.35 -21.15 2.94
N ILE A 53 8.43 -19.82 2.92
CA ILE A 53 8.96 -19.05 1.80
C ILE A 53 10.47 -18.87 2.01
N ARG A 54 10.88 -18.57 3.24
CA ARG A 54 12.27 -18.48 3.70
C ARG A 54 12.39 -19.14 5.07
N GLU A 55 13.20 -20.17 5.17
CA GLU A 55 13.39 -20.95 6.40
C GLU A 55 14.47 -20.34 7.29
N GLU A 56 14.24 -20.32 8.60
CA GLU A 56 15.25 -19.92 9.59
C GLU A 56 16.39 -20.96 9.69
N ASN A 57 16.06 -22.25 9.50
CA ASN A 57 17.02 -23.34 9.54
C ASN A 57 16.54 -24.56 8.76
N SER A 58 17.44 -25.52 8.51
CA SER A 58 17.19 -26.74 7.73
C SER A 58 16.19 -27.73 8.34
N GLN A 59 15.60 -27.43 9.49
CA GLN A 59 14.57 -28.28 10.12
C GLN A 59 13.18 -27.63 10.09
N CYS A 60 13.05 -26.39 9.60
CA CYS A 60 11.80 -25.64 9.55
C CYS A 60 10.65 -26.40 8.86
N PHE A 61 10.93 -27.12 7.76
CA PHE A 61 9.94 -27.96 7.07
C PHE A 61 9.20 -28.97 7.97
N ARG A 62 9.83 -29.42 9.06
CA ARG A 62 9.23 -30.38 10.02
C ARG A 62 8.07 -29.79 10.81
N ALA A 63 7.93 -28.46 10.83
CA ALA A 63 6.84 -27.77 11.51
C ALA A 63 5.51 -27.84 10.76
N ILE A 64 5.50 -28.17 9.45
CA ILE A 64 4.28 -28.16 8.62
C ILE A 64 3.38 -29.38 8.87
N PRO A 65 3.86 -30.64 8.86
CA PRO A 65 2.99 -31.82 9.03
C PRO A 65 2.10 -31.78 10.29
N PRO A 66 2.59 -31.35 11.47
CA PRO A 66 1.78 -31.23 12.69
C PRO A 66 0.61 -30.26 12.61
N LEU A 67 0.60 -29.32 11.65
CA LEU A 67 -0.51 -28.37 11.49
C LEU A 67 -1.83 -29.07 11.17
N ARG A 68 -1.78 -30.24 10.53
CA ARG A 68 -2.99 -31.02 10.18
C ARG A 68 -3.77 -31.51 11.41
N GLU A 69 -3.16 -31.52 12.59
CA GLU A 69 -3.80 -31.91 13.86
C GLU A 69 -4.93 -30.95 14.29
N ILE A 70 -5.04 -29.78 13.67
CA ILE A 70 -6.09 -28.80 13.99
C ILE A 70 -7.34 -28.96 13.13
N ILE A 71 -7.27 -29.73 12.04
CA ILE A 71 -8.43 -30.00 11.18
C ILE A 71 -9.51 -30.68 12.02
N GLY A 72 -10.74 -30.19 11.92
CA GLY A 72 -11.88 -30.59 12.73
C GLY A 72 -12.00 -29.89 14.09
N SER A 73 -11.05 -29.03 14.46
CA SER A 73 -11.15 -28.24 15.69
C SER A 73 -12.14 -27.09 15.53
N GLY A 74 -12.91 -26.81 16.59
CA GLY A 74 -13.79 -25.65 16.63
C GLY A 74 -13.02 -24.32 16.62
N ILE A 75 -13.69 -23.25 16.20
CA ILE A 75 -13.07 -21.92 16.04
C ILE A 75 -13.49 -20.90 17.10
N GLU A 76 -14.16 -21.33 18.17
CA GLU A 76 -14.46 -20.47 19.32
C GLU A 76 -13.17 -20.00 20.04
N PRO A 77 -13.16 -18.84 20.71
CA PRO A 77 -11.97 -18.29 21.36
C PRO A 77 -11.22 -19.30 22.25
N GLY A 78 -11.94 -20.09 23.05
CA GLY A 78 -11.33 -21.13 23.90
C GLY A 78 -10.65 -22.24 23.11
N SER A 79 -11.21 -22.60 21.95
CA SER A 79 -10.63 -23.60 21.03
C SER A 79 -9.42 -23.05 20.29
N ILE A 80 -9.43 -21.77 19.89
CA ILE A 80 -8.27 -21.10 19.30
C ILE A 80 -7.08 -21.11 20.28
N GLU A 81 -7.32 -20.82 21.56
CA GLU A 81 -6.26 -20.88 22.59
C GLU A 81 -5.78 -22.33 22.86
N ALA A 82 -6.63 -23.34 22.67
CA ALA A 82 -6.22 -24.74 22.76
C ALA A 82 -5.37 -25.15 21.54
N ILE A 83 -5.75 -24.73 20.34
CA ILE A 83 -4.99 -24.88 19.10
C ILE A 83 -3.59 -24.27 19.24
N TYR A 84 -3.51 -23.01 19.69
CA TYR A 84 -2.24 -22.32 19.89
C TYR A 84 -1.31 -23.07 20.85
N ARG A 85 -1.84 -23.54 21.99
CA ARG A 85 -1.06 -24.31 22.97
C ARG A 85 -0.56 -25.66 22.43
N ARG A 86 -1.37 -26.33 21.61
CA ARG A 86 -0.99 -27.59 20.95
C ARG A 86 0.12 -27.35 19.93
N LEU A 87 -0.10 -26.43 18.98
CA LEU A 87 0.83 -26.13 17.90
C LEU A 87 2.15 -25.53 18.40
N SER A 88 2.14 -24.77 19.50
CA SER A 88 3.37 -24.29 20.13
C SER A 88 4.28 -25.42 20.66
N ARG A 89 3.76 -26.64 20.78
CA ARG A 89 4.50 -27.84 21.21
C ARG A 89 4.77 -28.81 20.06
N SER A 90 3.78 -29.04 19.19
CA SER A 90 3.89 -30.00 18.09
C SER A 90 4.43 -29.41 16.78
N SER A 91 4.29 -28.09 16.58
CA SER A 91 4.80 -27.32 15.43
C SER A 91 5.77 -26.22 15.91
N CYS A 92 6.02 -25.17 15.11
CA CYS A 92 6.79 -24.01 15.50
C CYS A 92 5.89 -22.86 15.99
N ARG A 93 6.45 -21.96 16.80
CA ARG A 93 5.72 -20.78 17.31
C ARG A 93 5.33 -19.81 16.20
N HIS A 94 6.07 -19.75 15.09
CA HIS A 94 5.78 -18.87 13.97
C HIS A 94 4.43 -19.23 13.33
N PHE A 95 4.22 -20.50 13.01
CA PHE A 95 2.91 -20.98 12.53
C PHE A 95 1.82 -20.88 13.61
N ALA A 96 2.12 -21.25 14.86
CA ALA A 96 1.13 -21.22 15.93
C ALA A 96 0.55 -19.80 16.15
N ASN A 97 1.41 -18.77 16.13
CA ASN A 97 1.00 -17.38 16.25
C ASN A 97 0.17 -16.92 15.05
N LEU A 98 0.64 -17.18 13.82
CA LEU A 98 -0.05 -16.72 12.61
C LEU A 98 -1.43 -17.38 12.47
N ILE A 99 -1.56 -18.66 12.81
CA ILE A 99 -2.84 -19.38 12.83
C ILE A 99 -3.79 -18.77 13.86
N LYS A 100 -3.31 -18.52 15.09
CA LYS A 100 -4.12 -17.90 16.15
C LYS A 100 -4.66 -16.55 15.70
N GLU A 101 -3.80 -15.70 15.15
CA GLU A 101 -4.19 -14.38 14.67
C GLU A 101 -5.14 -14.46 13.49
N GLY A 102 -4.91 -15.35 12.53
CA GLY A 102 -5.81 -15.61 11.42
C GLY A 102 -7.23 -15.96 11.89
N LEU A 103 -7.35 -16.90 12.83
CA LEU A 103 -8.63 -17.35 13.37
C LEU A 103 -9.34 -16.25 14.18
N PHE A 104 -8.62 -15.46 14.97
CA PHE A 104 -9.21 -14.32 15.69
C PHE A 104 -9.69 -13.22 14.73
N SER A 105 -8.91 -12.92 13.69
CA SER A 105 -9.31 -12.00 12.63
C SER A 105 -10.59 -12.46 11.93
N TYR A 106 -10.77 -13.78 11.72
CA TYR A 106 -12.02 -14.34 11.22
C TYR A 106 -13.19 -14.12 12.17
N LEU A 107 -13.04 -14.41 13.48
CA LEU A 107 -14.11 -14.19 14.45
C LEU A 107 -14.55 -12.73 14.51
N ILE A 108 -13.60 -11.80 14.43
CA ILE A 108 -13.87 -10.36 14.34
C ILE A 108 -14.64 -10.05 13.05
N SER A 109 -14.16 -10.56 11.91
CA SER A 109 -14.79 -10.35 10.60
C SER A 109 -16.22 -10.88 10.55
N LYS A 110 -16.47 -12.07 11.13
CA LYS A 110 -17.80 -12.67 11.26
C LYS A 110 -18.72 -11.85 12.16
N ARG A 111 -18.24 -11.40 13.33
CA ARG A 111 -19.01 -10.59 14.28
C ARG A 111 -19.51 -9.28 13.69
N TYR A 112 -18.70 -8.64 12.85
CA TYR A 112 -19.00 -7.31 12.30
C TYR A 112 -19.47 -7.33 10.84
N GLY A 113 -19.67 -8.51 10.24
CA GLY A 113 -20.20 -8.66 8.88
C GLY A 113 -19.22 -8.24 7.77
N TYR A 114 -17.90 -8.40 7.98
CA TYR A 114 -16.87 -8.02 7.01
C TYR A 114 -16.47 -9.15 6.03
N LEU A 115 -17.10 -10.31 6.12
CA LEU A 115 -16.82 -11.45 5.23
C LEU A 115 -17.34 -11.13 3.82
N LYS A 116 -16.42 -10.80 2.90
CA LYS A 116 -16.72 -10.55 1.48
C LYS A 116 -16.53 -11.84 0.68
N GLU A 117 -17.44 -12.13 -0.25
CA GLU A 117 -17.26 -13.22 -1.22
C GLU A 117 -16.03 -12.99 -2.10
N LYS A 118 -15.35 -14.08 -2.46
CA LYS A 118 -14.26 -14.12 -3.44
C LYS A 118 -14.81 -13.68 -4.78
N ARG A 119 -14.74 -12.37 -5.03
CA ARG A 119 -15.03 -11.81 -6.34
C ARG A 119 -13.98 -12.33 -7.30
N GLY A 120 -14.35 -13.32 -8.10
CA GLY A 120 -13.64 -13.65 -9.33
C GLY A 120 -13.48 -12.37 -10.14
N GLY A 121 -12.24 -12.10 -10.56
CA GLY A 121 -11.84 -11.13 -11.57
C GLY A 121 -12.75 -9.92 -11.80
N GLY A 122 -12.32 -8.77 -11.30
CA GLY A 122 -12.82 -7.46 -11.70
C GLY A 122 -14.17 -7.10 -11.10
N THR A 123 -14.24 -6.04 -10.29
CA THR A 123 -15.53 -5.44 -9.99
C THR A 123 -15.50 -3.96 -10.24
N LYS A 124 -16.42 -3.54 -11.11
CA LYS A 124 -16.85 -2.18 -11.44
C LYS A 124 -17.10 -1.34 -10.19
N VAL A 125 -16.59 -0.11 -10.23
CA VAL A 125 -16.97 1.01 -9.37
C VAL A 125 -17.65 1.95 -10.36
N GLU A 126 -18.98 2.04 -10.30
CA GLU A 126 -19.72 3.05 -11.05
C GLU A 126 -19.96 4.28 -10.15
N VAL A 127 -19.91 5.44 -10.80
CA VAL A 127 -19.91 6.81 -10.26
C VAL A 127 -21.08 7.57 -10.90
N SER A 128 -21.66 8.55 -10.19
CA SER A 128 -22.25 9.79 -10.76
C SER A 128 -22.36 10.84 -9.64
N GLU A 129 -22.18 12.15 -9.81
CA GLU A 129 -22.90 13.05 -10.73
C GLU A 129 -22.04 14.18 -11.35
N ARG A 130 -22.53 14.69 -12.49
CA ARG A 130 -21.94 15.66 -13.40
C ARG A 130 -22.09 17.10 -12.92
N ASP A 131 -20.98 17.82 -12.89
CA ASP A 131 -20.90 19.25 -13.18
C ASP A 131 -19.59 19.49 -13.95
N GLY A 132 -19.54 20.49 -14.84
CA GLY A 132 -18.50 20.68 -15.87
C GLY A 132 -17.04 20.92 -15.42
N ARG A 133 -16.61 20.36 -14.28
CA ARG A 133 -15.23 20.18 -13.84
C ARG A 133 -14.77 18.76 -14.18
N PHE A 134 -13.47 18.55 -14.39
CA PHE A 134 -12.90 17.21 -14.60
C PHE A 134 -13.30 16.30 -13.43
N GLU A 135 -13.96 15.16 -13.73
CA GLU A 135 -14.50 14.26 -12.72
C GLU A 135 -13.35 13.52 -12.03
N ARG A 136 -13.15 13.77 -10.73
CA ARG A 136 -12.14 13.11 -9.91
C ARG A 136 -12.60 11.69 -9.58
N SER A 137 -12.12 10.71 -10.33
CA SER A 137 -12.47 9.30 -10.17
C SER A 137 -11.22 8.41 -10.16
N ILE A 138 -11.39 7.15 -9.75
CA ILE A 138 -10.33 6.15 -9.89
C ILE A 138 -10.46 5.51 -11.27
N ALA A 139 -9.43 5.64 -12.08
CA ALA A 139 -9.32 5.00 -13.38
C ALA A 139 -8.83 3.55 -13.26
N ARG A 140 -9.04 2.78 -14.32
CA ARG A 140 -8.65 1.39 -14.45
C ARG A 140 -7.71 1.18 -15.63
N ARG A 141 -7.01 0.05 -15.60
CA ARG A 141 -6.05 -0.32 -16.63
C ARG A 141 -6.63 -0.35 -18.05
N ASP A 142 -7.89 -0.74 -18.22
CA ASP A 142 -8.58 -0.72 -19.53
C ASP A 142 -8.86 0.71 -20.05
N GLU A 143 -8.93 1.70 -19.15
CA GLU A 143 -9.11 3.12 -19.48
C GLU A 143 -7.77 3.83 -19.75
N ALA A 144 -6.63 3.13 -19.60
CA ALA A 144 -5.29 3.70 -19.76
C ALA A 144 -5.07 4.41 -21.11
N GLY A 145 -5.72 3.91 -22.17
CA GLY A 145 -5.63 4.50 -23.52
C GLY A 145 -6.27 5.89 -23.66
N GLU A 146 -7.04 6.34 -22.66
CA GLU A 146 -7.66 7.67 -22.64
C GLU A 146 -6.76 8.77 -22.03
N PHE A 147 -5.56 8.39 -21.61
CA PHE A 147 -4.60 9.28 -20.94
C PHE A 147 -3.33 9.38 -21.77
N ALA A 148 -2.78 10.59 -21.84
CA ALA A 148 -1.56 10.84 -22.60
C ALA A 148 -0.31 10.41 -21.83
N SER A 149 -0.38 10.31 -20.50
CA SER A 149 0.73 9.86 -19.66
C SER A 149 0.23 9.15 -18.41
N ILE A 150 0.86 8.03 -18.05
CA ILE A 150 0.63 7.32 -16.80
C ILE A 150 1.96 7.19 -16.09
N ILE A 151 2.03 7.77 -14.89
CA ILE A 151 3.27 7.91 -14.12
C ILE A 151 3.04 7.40 -12.72
N ASP A 152 3.93 6.53 -12.26
CA ASP A 152 3.97 6.13 -10.86
C ASP A 152 4.65 7.24 -10.04
N LEU A 153 3.88 7.89 -9.16
CA LEU A 153 4.35 9.07 -8.43
C LEU A 153 5.11 8.73 -7.15
N HIS A 154 5.22 7.46 -6.75
CA HIS A 154 5.76 7.08 -5.45
C HIS A 154 6.59 5.80 -5.55
N ILE A 155 7.92 5.93 -5.64
CA ILE A 155 8.85 4.81 -5.76
C ILE A 155 10.12 5.10 -4.93
N HIS A 156 10.61 4.05 -4.26
CA HIS A 156 11.83 4.04 -3.45
C HIS A 156 12.87 3.09 -4.04
N THR A 157 14.15 3.51 -4.04
CA THR A 157 15.24 2.73 -4.62
C THR A 157 16.47 2.65 -3.72
N TYR A 158 17.14 1.49 -3.72
CA TYR A 158 18.42 1.29 -3.06
C TYR A 158 19.57 1.88 -3.89
N PRO A 159 20.60 2.51 -3.29
CA PRO A 159 20.86 2.65 -1.85
C PRO A 159 20.31 3.92 -1.19
N ARG A 160 19.65 4.81 -1.93
CA ARG A 160 19.22 6.12 -1.40
C ARG A 160 18.12 5.96 -0.36
N SER A 161 17.15 5.08 -0.60
CA SER A 161 16.21 4.61 0.41
C SER A 161 16.58 3.23 0.90
N LYS A 162 16.96 3.13 2.17
CA LYS A 162 17.36 1.87 2.82
C LYS A 162 16.21 0.87 3.01
N CYS A 163 14.97 1.33 2.90
CA CYS A 163 13.77 0.50 2.94
C CYS A 163 13.54 -0.28 1.64
N SER A 164 14.17 0.13 0.54
CA SER A 164 14.02 -0.54 -0.77
C SER A 164 15.10 -1.60 -0.96
N VAL A 165 14.73 -2.67 -1.65
CA VAL A 165 15.65 -3.72 -2.13
C VAL A 165 15.86 -3.66 -3.65
N MET A 166 15.16 -2.75 -4.32
CA MET A 166 15.18 -2.55 -5.76
C MET A 166 16.13 -1.41 -6.14
N SER A 167 17.01 -1.64 -7.11
CA SER A 167 17.83 -0.58 -7.70
C SER A 167 17.01 0.34 -8.60
N VAL A 168 17.49 1.57 -8.83
CA VAL A 168 16.84 2.51 -9.76
C VAL A 168 16.74 1.96 -11.18
N GLU A 169 17.75 1.20 -11.61
CA GLU A 169 17.78 0.54 -12.91
C GLU A 169 16.70 -0.52 -13.05
N GLU A 170 16.45 -1.30 -11.99
CA GLU A 170 15.39 -2.30 -11.96
C GLU A 170 14.01 -1.65 -11.98
N ALA A 171 13.81 -0.55 -11.22
CA ALA A 171 12.57 0.21 -11.22
C ALA A 171 12.24 0.74 -12.62
N ILE A 172 13.21 1.36 -13.30
CA ILE A 172 13.04 1.90 -14.65
C ILE A 172 12.75 0.79 -15.66
N LYS A 173 13.49 -0.33 -15.59
CA LYS A 173 13.28 -1.47 -16.49
C LYS A 173 11.90 -2.08 -16.31
N GLU A 174 11.44 -2.24 -15.07
CA GLU A 174 10.11 -2.77 -14.79
C GLU A 174 9.02 -1.81 -15.27
N ALA A 175 9.13 -0.52 -14.95
CA ALA A 175 8.19 0.51 -15.41
C ALA A 175 8.05 0.50 -16.94
N LYS A 176 9.17 0.41 -17.66
CA LYS A 176 9.17 0.28 -19.13
C LYS A 176 8.54 -1.03 -19.59
N ARG A 177 8.84 -2.16 -18.93
CA ARG A 177 8.29 -3.48 -19.26
C ARG A 177 6.77 -3.53 -19.11
N ILE A 178 6.22 -2.89 -18.08
CA ILE A 178 4.76 -2.84 -17.83
C ILE A 178 4.06 -1.70 -18.58
N GLY A 179 4.81 -0.86 -19.28
CA GLY A 179 4.28 0.20 -20.15
C GLY A 179 3.82 1.45 -19.41
N LEU A 180 4.44 1.79 -18.27
CA LEU A 180 4.33 3.14 -17.70
C LEU A 180 5.03 4.15 -18.62
N ASN A 181 4.53 5.38 -18.65
CA ASN A 181 5.18 6.46 -19.40
C ASN A 181 6.34 7.08 -18.62
N GLY A 182 6.30 7.00 -17.29
CA GLY A 182 7.38 7.44 -16.43
C GLY A 182 7.22 7.02 -14.98
N ILE A 183 8.22 7.36 -14.18
CA ILE A 183 8.24 7.17 -12.72
C ILE A 183 8.76 8.44 -12.04
N CYS A 184 8.31 8.67 -10.80
CA CYS A 184 8.93 9.63 -9.90
C CYS A 184 9.80 8.89 -8.88
N LEU A 185 11.05 9.31 -8.72
CA LEU A 185 11.91 8.86 -7.63
C LEU A 185 11.63 9.74 -6.41
N THR A 186 11.16 9.14 -5.31
CA THR A 186 10.64 9.87 -4.14
C THR A 186 11.25 9.33 -2.86
N GLU A 187 12.58 9.21 -2.84
CA GLU A 187 13.30 8.65 -1.70
C GLU A 187 13.00 9.41 -0.40
N HIS A 188 13.11 8.71 0.73
CA HIS A 188 12.96 9.35 2.03
C HIS A 188 14.05 10.39 2.26
N GLN A 189 13.65 11.66 2.45
CA GLN A 189 14.51 12.77 2.86
C GLN A 189 15.66 13.12 1.88
N VAL A 190 15.76 12.44 0.75
CA VAL A 190 16.86 12.58 -0.21
C VAL A 190 16.30 12.83 -1.60
N MET A 191 16.51 14.03 -2.11
CA MET A 191 16.18 14.33 -3.50
C MET A 191 17.31 13.89 -4.43
N TRP A 192 16.97 13.28 -5.55
CA TRP A 192 17.94 12.97 -6.60
C TRP A 192 18.48 14.25 -7.23
N LYS A 193 19.76 14.24 -7.64
CA LYS A 193 20.33 15.37 -8.39
C LYS A 193 19.80 15.36 -9.82
N ARG A 194 19.67 16.54 -10.41
CA ARG A 194 19.13 16.70 -11.77
C ARG A 194 19.98 15.95 -12.80
N GLU A 195 21.30 16.10 -12.70
CA GLU A 195 22.26 15.50 -13.62
C GLU A 195 22.20 13.96 -13.56
N GLU A 196 22.01 13.39 -12.37
CA GLU A 196 21.86 11.95 -12.19
C GLU A 196 20.59 11.41 -12.85
N VAL A 197 19.49 12.16 -12.77
CA VAL A 197 18.23 11.78 -13.42
C VAL A 197 18.30 11.94 -14.93
N GLU A 198 18.95 13.00 -15.44
CA GLU A 198 19.20 13.18 -16.87
C GLU A 198 19.99 11.99 -17.46
N GLU A 199 21.04 11.53 -16.77
CA GLU A 199 21.80 10.34 -17.17
C GLU A 199 20.93 9.07 -17.21
N LEU A 200 19.99 8.91 -16.26
CA LEU A 200 19.06 7.77 -16.24
C LEU A 200 18.09 7.82 -17.44
N ILE A 201 17.56 9.00 -17.75
CA ILE A 201 16.66 9.20 -18.89
C ILE A 201 17.38 8.87 -20.20
N GLU A 202 18.59 9.42 -20.40
CA GLU A 202 19.40 9.15 -21.59
C GLU A 202 19.72 7.66 -21.74
N ARG A 203 20.08 7.00 -20.64
CA ARG A 203 20.48 5.59 -20.64
C ARG A 203 19.33 4.64 -20.91
N TYR A 204 18.15 4.89 -20.34
CA TYR A 204 17.05 3.93 -20.34
C TYR A 204 15.87 4.31 -21.25
N GLY A 205 15.79 5.57 -21.66
CA GLY A 205 14.73 6.08 -22.53
C GLY A 205 13.33 5.98 -21.92
N LEU A 206 13.22 6.15 -20.60
CA LEU A 206 11.96 6.30 -19.87
C LEU A 206 11.98 7.67 -19.18
N LEU A 207 10.83 8.32 -19.06
CA LEU A 207 10.72 9.54 -18.26
C LEU A 207 10.95 9.20 -16.78
N VAL A 208 11.92 9.87 -16.18
CA VAL A 208 12.20 9.79 -14.75
C VAL A 208 12.09 11.21 -14.20
N LEU A 209 11.27 11.40 -13.18
CA LEU A 209 11.01 12.70 -12.57
C LEU A 209 11.48 12.70 -11.12
N ARG A 210 11.87 13.87 -10.61
CA ARG A 210 12.30 14.00 -9.22
C ARG A 210 11.15 14.39 -8.31
N GLY A 211 11.10 13.73 -7.18
CA GLY A 211 10.40 14.18 -5.99
C GLY A 211 11.19 13.77 -4.75
N VAL A 212 10.56 13.91 -3.60
CA VAL A 212 11.11 13.46 -2.32
C VAL A 212 9.96 13.15 -1.37
N GLU A 213 10.09 12.08 -0.58
CA GLU A 213 9.18 11.80 0.53
C GLU A 213 9.75 12.41 1.82
N ILE A 214 9.02 13.38 2.37
CA ILE A 214 9.42 14.13 3.56
C ILE A 214 8.62 13.65 4.76
N THR A 215 9.32 13.17 5.78
CA THR A 215 8.68 12.83 7.05
C THR A 215 8.42 14.10 7.86
N THR A 216 7.16 14.29 8.25
CA THR A 216 6.73 15.39 9.11
C THR A 216 6.26 14.90 10.47
N ASP A 217 6.00 15.81 11.39
CA ASP A 217 5.37 15.52 12.68
C ASP A 217 3.93 15.00 12.57
N GLN A 218 3.33 15.02 11.36
CA GLN A 218 1.94 14.61 11.11
C GLN A 218 1.82 13.40 10.16
N GLY A 219 2.93 12.89 9.64
CA GLY A 219 3.02 11.82 8.65
C GLY A 219 3.91 12.21 7.46
N ASP A 220 3.96 11.35 6.44
CA ASP A 220 4.82 11.55 5.28
C ASP A 220 4.14 12.38 4.18
N MET A 221 4.94 13.18 3.48
CA MET A 221 4.49 14.06 2.40
C MET A 221 5.38 13.89 1.17
N LEU A 222 4.80 13.59 0.01
CA LEU A 222 5.54 13.72 -1.25
C LEU A 222 5.62 15.19 -1.65
N VAL A 223 6.78 15.64 -2.09
CA VAL A 223 7.01 17.00 -2.59
C VAL A 223 7.61 16.96 -3.99
N PHE A 224 7.07 17.77 -4.89
CA PHE A 224 7.50 17.86 -6.28
C PHE A 224 7.74 19.32 -6.72
N GLY A 225 8.55 19.48 -7.77
CA GLY A 225 8.64 20.73 -8.52
C GLY A 225 9.56 21.79 -7.93
N MET A 226 10.39 21.41 -6.97
CA MET A 226 11.32 22.31 -6.30
C MET A 226 12.48 21.52 -5.71
N GLU A 227 13.61 22.20 -5.51
CA GLU A 227 14.71 21.65 -4.72
C GLU A 227 14.34 21.71 -3.23
N LEU A 228 14.57 20.61 -2.53
CA LEU A 228 14.30 20.51 -1.10
C LEU A 228 15.32 19.60 -0.42
N GLU A 229 15.98 20.15 0.59
CA GLU A 229 16.85 19.42 1.49
C GLU A 229 16.19 19.34 2.87
N ALA A 230 16.04 18.13 3.40
CA ALA A 230 15.48 17.93 4.74
C ALA A 230 16.16 16.73 5.41
N GLU A 231 17.11 17.01 6.29
CA GLU A 231 17.81 15.94 7.04
C GLU A 231 17.05 15.50 8.30
N GLU A 232 16.03 16.27 8.71
CA GLU A 232 15.28 16.08 9.95
C GLU A 232 13.77 16.08 9.73
N ILE A 233 13.03 15.54 10.71
CA ILE A 233 11.57 15.60 10.75
C ILE A 233 11.14 17.06 10.80
N MET A 234 10.29 17.47 9.85
CA MET A 234 9.83 18.85 9.75
C MET A 234 8.42 19.03 10.32
N LYS A 235 8.12 20.22 10.87
CA LYS A 235 6.72 20.60 11.12
C LYS A 235 5.97 20.76 9.82
N ILE A 236 4.78 20.18 9.70
CA ILE A 236 4.04 20.23 8.44
C ILE A 236 3.71 21.66 7.97
N GLU A 237 3.42 22.60 8.88
CA GLU A 237 3.15 24.00 8.52
C GLU A 237 4.40 24.68 7.94
N ARG A 238 5.58 24.33 8.47
CA ARG A 238 6.86 24.81 7.92
C ARG A 238 7.09 24.24 6.52
N LEU A 239 6.82 22.95 6.32
CA LEU A 239 6.91 22.34 5.00
C LEU A 239 5.95 23.01 4.02
N ARG A 240 4.71 23.27 4.44
CA ARG A 240 3.71 23.98 3.63
C ARG A 240 4.20 25.36 3.20
N ASP A 241 4.75 26.15 4.11
CA ASP A 241 5.30 27.47 3.81
C ASP A 241 6.46 27.42 2.80
N ILE A 242 7.33 26.42 2.91
CA ILE A 242 8.44 26.19 1.98
C ILE A 242 7.89 25.84 0.59
N VAL A 243 6.97 24.88 0.52
CA VAL A 243 6.37 24.41 -0.74
C VAL A 243 5.62 25.53 -1.46
N LEU A 244 4.84 26.33 -0.73
CA LEU A 244 4.12 27.47 -1.28
C LEU A 244 5.07 28.52 -1.89
N LYS A 245 6.16 28.86 -1.18
CA LYS A 245 7.16 29.84 -1.66
C LYS A 245 7.97 29.31 -2.84
N GLY A 246 8.28 28.02 -2.84
CA GLY A 246 8.99 27.34 -3.93
C GLY A 246 8.12 27.07 -5.16
N GLY A 247 6.80 27.25 -5.05
CA GLY A 247 5.86 26.94 -6.12
C GLY A 247 5.73 25.43 -6.39
N GLY A 248 6.09 24.59 -5.42
CA GLY A 248 6.00 23.14 -5.52
C GLY A 248 4.57 22.62 -5.40
N PHE A 249 4.45 21.31 -5.21
CA PHE A 249 3.19 20.61 -4.96
C PHE A 249 3.43 19.55 -3.89
N MET A 250 2.55 19.48 -2.87
CA MET A 250 2.68 18.50 -1.79
C MET A 250 1.47 17.58 -1.66
N ILE A 251 1.75 16.29 -1.53
CA ILE A 251 0.76 15.21 -1.45
C ILE A 251 0.89 14.54 -0.10
N ALA A 252 -0.23 14.36 0.62
CA ALA A 252 -0.25 13.47 1.77
C ALA A 252 -0.20 12.02 1.27
N CYS A 253 0.96 11.36 1.40
CA CYS A 253 1.11 9.96 1.02
C CYS A 253 0.65 9.06 2.16
N HIS A 254 -0.06 7.98 1.78
CA HIS A 254 -0.60 6.96 2.68
C HIS A 254 -1.04 7.46 4.09
N PRO A 255 -1.85 8.54 4.20
CA PRO A 255 -2.04 9.32 5.44
C PRO A 255 -2.76 8.58 6.58
N PHE A 256 -3.29 7.41 6.26
CA PHE A 256 -3.98 6.51 7.19
C PHE A 256 -3.31 5.14 7.27
N ARG A 257 -2.07 4.98 6.80
CA ARG A 257 -1.29 3.74 6.97
C ARG A 257 -1.18 3.37 8.44
N GLY A 258 -1.47 2.11 8.75
CA GLY A 258 -1.31 1.59 10.10
C GLY A 258 -2.48 1.96 11.02
N PHE A 259 -3.28 2.95 10.64
CA PHE A 259 -4.39 3.42 11.45
C PHE A 259 -5.50 2.36 11.50
N LEU A 260 -5.75 1.62 10.41
CA LEU A 260 -6.77 0.56 10.38
C LEU A 260 -6.28 -0.81 10.86
N THR A 261 -4.97 -1.09 10.80
CA THR A 261 -4.38 -2.32 11.36
C THR A 261 -4.36 -2.33 12.89
N PHE A 262 -4.44 -1.16 13.54
CA PHE A 262 -4.69 -1.03 14.98
C PHE A 262 -6.17 -0.72 15.30
N GLY A 263 -7.08 -0.89 14.33
CA GLY A 263 -8.50 -0.64 14.51
C GLY A 263 -8.84 0.86 14.68
N LEU A 264 -9.04 1.59 13.58
CA LEU A 264 -9.59 2.96 13.66
C LEU A 264 -10.93 3.06 14.39
N LYS A 265 -11.70 1.96 14.45
CA LYS A 265 -12.92 1.92 15.26
C LYS A 265 -12.66 1.97 16.76
N GLU A 266 -11.48 1.56 17.23
CA GLU A 266 -11.05 1.71 18.63
C GLU A 266 -10.44 3.10 18.89
N LEU A 267 -9.87 3.76 17.87
CA LEU A 267 -9.35 5.15 17.94
C LEU A 267 -10.39 6.24 17.64
N GLY A 268 -11.58 5.89 17.14
CA GLY A 268 -12.66 6.84 16.87
C GLY A 268 -12.40 7.83 15.73
N ILE A 269 -11.47 7.54 14.81
CA ILE A 269 -11.21 8.45 13.68
C ILE A 269 -12.32 8.31 12.65
N THR A 270 -13.23 9.28 12.69
CA THR A 270 -14.26 9.51 11.69
C THR A 270 -13.71 10.35 10.55
N VAL A 271 -14.41 10.36 9.41
CA VAL A 271 -14.11 11.30 8.32
C VAL A 271 -14.06 12.74 8.86
N GLU A 272 -15.01 13.14 9.72
CA GLU A 272 -15.03 14.47 10.35
C GLU A 272 -13.78 14.81 11.15
N SER A 273 -13.26 13.87 11.94
CA SER A 273 -12.00 14.09 12.66
C SER A 273 -10.79 14.10 11.73
N ALA A 274 -10.81 13.29 10.66
CA ALA A 274 -9.73 13.24 9.67
C ALA A 274 -9.60 14.56 8.88
N LEU A 275 -10.72 15.22 8.57
CA LEU A 275 -10.74 16.55 7.94
C LEU A 275 -10.00 17.62 8.76
N LYS A 276 -9.94 17.45 10.08
CA LYS A 276 -9.27 18.38 11.00
C LYS A 276 -7.78 18.08 11.18
N ARG A 277 -7.28 16.98 10.63
CA ARG A 277 -5.87 16.63 10.77
C ARG A 277 -5.01 17.61 9.95
N PRO A 278 -3.92 18.15 10.52
CA PRO A 278 -3.05 19.08 9.80
C PRO A 278 -2.49 18.51 8.49
N ILE A 279 -2.25 17.19 8.42
CA ILE A 279 -1.83 16.51 7.17
C ILE A 279 -2.80 16.71 6.00
N ILE A 280 -4.11 16.68 6.27
CA ILE A 280 -5.13 16.89 5.24
C ILE A 280 -5.35 18.38 4.95
N GLN A 281 -5.17 19.24 5.96
CA GLN A 281 -5.36 20.69 5.82
C GLN A 281 -4.23 21.37 5.04
N ASN A 282 -3.01 20.84 5.13
CA ASN A 282 -1.83 21.40 4.48
C ASN A 282 -1.49 20.76 3.12
N ALA A 283 -2.11 19.63 2.76
CA ALA A 283 -1.85 18.98 1.48
C ALA A 283 -2.61 19.62 0.29
N ASP A 284 -1.98 19.63 -0.89
CA ASP A 284 -2.65 19.98 -2.14
C ASP A 284 -3.46 18.79 -2.69
N ALA A 285 -2.92 17.59 -2.52
CA ALA A 285 -3.55 16.32 -2.88
C ALA A 285 -3.40 15.25 -1.79
N VAL A 286 -4.21 14.21 -1.89
CA VAL A 286 -4.14 13.02 -1.04
C VAL A 286 -3.88 11.80 -1.92
N GLU A 287 -2.94 10.96 -1.52
CA GLU A 287 -2.73 9.66 -2.15
C GLU A 287 -3.84 8.71 -1.70
N VAL A 288 -4.72 8.35 -2.64
CA VAL A 288 -5.91 7.51 -2.39
C VAL A 288 -5.75 6.10 -2.92
N LEU A 289 -4.68 5.84 -3.67
CA LEU A 289 -4.25 4.52 -4.10
C LEU A 289 -2.77 4.33 -3.75
N ASN A 290 -2.51 3.55 -2.71
CA ASN A 290 -1.17 3.16 -2.28
C ASN A 290 -1.12 1.63 -2.08
N SER A 291 -0.06 0.97 -2.56
CA SER A 291 0.03 -0.52 -2.56
C SER A 291 0.39 -1.12 -1.21
N ARG A 292 0.89 -0.29 -0.30
CA ARG A 292 1.39 -0.68 1.01
C ARG A 292 0.37 -0.46 2.12
N VAL A 293 -0.85 -0.07 1.77
CA VAL A 293 -1.99 0.07 2.69
C VAL A 293 -3.15 -0.81 2.24
N THR A 294 -4.10 -1.05 3.14
CA THR A 294 -5.29 -1.85 2.87
C THR A 294 -6.29 -1.12 1.97
N ASP A 295 -7.18 -1.87 1.31
CA ASP A 295 -8.25 -1.30 0.48
C ASP A 295 -9.20 -0.39 1.29
N ASP A 296 -9.39 -0.67 2.58
CA ASP A 296 -10.21 0.17 3.45
C ASP A 296 -9.48 1.46 3.85
N GLU A 297 -8.15 1.46 4.00
CA GLU A 297 -7.33 2.68 4.15
C GLU A 297 -7.37 3.55 2.89
N ASN A 298 -7.24 2.94 1.71
CA ASN A 298 -7.39 3.63 0.43
C ASN A 298 -8.81 4.22 0.25
N ARG A 299 -9.86 3.45 0.61
CA ARG A 299 -11.25 3.95 0.56
C ARG A 299 -11.47 5.10 1.53
N PHE A 300 -10.96 4.99 2.75
CA PHE A 300 -11.07 6.05 3.75
C PHE A 300 -10.31 7.31 3.30
N ALA A 301 -9.12 7.16 2.72
CA ALA A 301 -8.37 8.27 2.12
C ALA A 301 -9.17 8.98 1.03
N LEU A 302 -9.84 8.23 0.15
CA LEU A 302 -10.71 8.78 -0.89
C LEU A 302 -11.90 9.54 -0.31
N GLU A 303 -12.58 8.98 0.70
CA GLU A 303 -13.71 9.64 1.36
C GLU A 303 -13.30 10.97 2.01
N VAL A 304 -12.16 10.96 2.73
CA VAL A 304 -11.61 12.16 3.36
C VAL A 304 -11.19 13.19 2.30
N ALA A 305 -10.48 12.78 1.25
CA ALA A 305 -10.02 13.67 0.19
C ALA A 305 -11.18 14.36 -0.54
N LYS A 306 -12.24 13.59 -0.87
CA LYS A 306 -13.46 14.14 -1.49
C LYS A 306 -14.14 15.17 -0.58
N LYS A 307 -14.28 14.86 0.70
CA LYS A 307 -14.95 15.76 1.65
C LYS A 307 -14.11 16.97 2.04
N ALA A 308 -12.78 16.86 1.95
CA ALA A 308 -11.84 17.97 2.12
C ALA A 308 -11.65 18.84 0.87
N ASP A 309 -12.32 18.51 -0.25
CA ASP A 309 -12.09 19.10 -1.59
C ASP A 309 -10.59 19.12 -1.97
N ARG A 310 -9.88 18.02 -1.70
CA ARG A 310 -8.49 17.83 -2.12
C ARG A 310 -8.41 17.09 -3.45
N LEU A 311 -7.33 17.33 -4.17
CA LEU A 311 -6.97 16.54 -5.34
C LEU A 311 -6.59 15.12 -4.91
N ILE A 312 -6.66 14.15 -5.82
CA ILE A 312 -6.43 12.74 -5.51
C ILE A 312 -5.38 12.14 -6.43
N THR A 313 -4.41 11.42 -5.87
CA THR A 313 -3.33 10.78 -6.63
C THR A 313 -3.18 9.31 -6.27
N GLY A 314 -2.44 8.58 -7.08
CA GLY A 314 -2.06 7.20 -6.84
C GLY A 314 -0.57 6.99 -7.10
N GLY A 315 0.03 6.13 -6.30
CA GLY A 315 1.44 5.76 -6.38
C GLY A 315 1.63 4.35 -5.83
N SER A 316 2.60 3.61 -6.35
CA SER A 316 2.80 2.24 -5.90
C SER A 316 3.38 2.18 -4.50
N ASP A 317 4.16 3.17 -4.09
CA ASP A 317 5.05 3.11 -2.93
C ASP A 317 5.94 1.85 -2.99
N ALA A 318 6.49 1.61 -4.19
CA ALA A 318 7.26 0.41 -4.46
C ALA A 318 8.63 0.46 -3.78
N HIS A 319 8.92 -0.60 -3.06
CA HIS A 319 10.20 -0.90 -2.42
C HIS A 319 10.85 -2.16 -3.02
N ASP A 320 10.13 -2.82 -3.92
CA ASP A 320 10.48 -4.04 -4.63
C ASP A 320 9.92 -3.96 -6.06
N ILE A 321 10.51 -4.75 -6.96
CA ILE A 321 10.15 -4.77 -8.39
C ILE A 321 8.68 -5.18 -8.60
N GLY A 322 8.15 -6.10 -7.79
CA GLY A 322 6.79 -6.62 -7.95
C GLY A 322 5.71 -5.57 -7.75
N SER A 323 5.98 -4.59 -6.88
CA SER A 323 5.06 -3.51 -6.51
C SER A 323 5.01 -2.36 -7.52
N VAL A 324 6.05 -2.17 -8.35
CA VAL A 324 6.15 -1.06 -9.32
C VAL A 324 4.92 -0.99 -10.21
N GLY A 325 4.32 0.20 -10.29
CA GLY A 325 3.17 0.48 -11.14
C GLY A 325 1.90 -0.30 -10.78
N ARG A 326 1.78 -0.84 -9.56
CA ARG A 326 0.49 -1.38 -9.09
C ARG A 326 -0.59 -0.30 -9.09
N TYR A 327 -0.24 0.85 -8.53
CA TYR A 327 -1.00 2.09 -8.66
C TYR A 327 -0.13 3.16 -9.29
N ALA A 328 -0.78 4.09 -9.98
CA ALA A 328 -0.12 5.21 -10.63
C ALA A 328 -1.10 6.40 -10.73
N THR A 329 -0.67 7.47 -11.37
CA THR A 329 -1.52 8.62 -11.72
C THR A 329 -1.54 8.79 -13.23
N ALA A 330 -2.75 8.84 -13.80
CA ALA A 330 -3.02 8.94 -15.23
C ALA A 330 -3.42 10.38 -15.60
N PHE A 331 -2.58 11.04 -16.37
CA PHE A 331 -2.70 12.43 -16.80
C PHE A 331 -3.32 12.54 -18.19
N LYS A 332 -4.26 13.48 -18.34
CA LYS A 332 -4.89 13.73 -19.65
C LYS A 332 -3.93 14.38 -20.65
N ASP A 333 -3.00 15.18 -20.16
CA ASP A 333 -1.97 15.84 -20.97
C ASP A 333 -0.65 15.06 -20.94
N PRO A 334 0.17 15.15 -22.00
CA PRO A 334 1.47 14.51 -22.00
C PRO A 334 2.42 15.20 -21.02
N ILE A 335 3.10 14.41 -20.20
CA ILE A 335 4.11 14.88 -19.25
C ILE A 335 5.49 14.56 -19.82
N ARG A 336 6.36 15.57 -19.95
CA ARG A 336 7.73 15.39 -20.44
C ARG A 336 8.79 15.97 -19.50
N THR A 337 8.41 16.88 -18.62
CA THR A 337 9.32 17.52 -17.65
C THR A 337 8.69 17.63 -16.26
N GLU A 338 9.50 18.05 -15.28
CA GLU A 338 9.01 18.36 -13.92
C GLU A 338 8.02 19.52 -13.94
N GLU A 339 8.22 20.52 -14.81
CA GLU A 339 7.28 21.63 -14.97
C GLU A 339 5.93 21.15 -15.51
N ASP A 340 5.92 20.27 -16.51
CA ASP A 340 4.68 19.66 -17.02
C ASP A 340 3.93 18.92 -15.90
N LEU A 341 4.65 18.13 -15.10
CA LEU A 341 4.07 17.42 -13.96
C LEU A 341 3.41 18.39 -12.99
N ILE A 342 4.07 19.49 -12.63
CA ILE A 342 3.54 20.46 -11.67
C ILE A 342 2.32 21.20 -12.21
N GLN A 343 2.32 21.59 -13.49
CA GLN A 343 1.14 22.20 -14.09
C GLN A 343 -0.03 21.22 -14.14
N ALA A 344 0.24 19.96 -14.48
CA ALA A 344 -0.79 18.93 -14.51
C ALA A 344 -1.34 18.64 -13.12
N LEU A 345 -0.49 18.48 -12.11
CA LEU A 345 -0.86 18.28 -10.71
C LEU A 345 -1.71 19.43 -10.17
N LYS A 346 -1.35 20.68 -10.45
CA LYS A 346 -2.13 21.87 -10.05
C LYS A 346 -3.46 22.01 -10.80
N SER A 347 -3.52 21.55 -12.05
CA SER A 347 -4.75 21.61 -12.86
C SER A 347 -5.83 20.63 -12.41
N GLY A 348 -5.45 19.53 -11.75
CA GLY A 348 -6.37 18.46 -11.36
C GLY A 348 -6.87 17.60 -12.54
N ARG A 349 -6.31 17.73 -13.75
CA ARG A 349 -6.72 16.96 -14.95
C ARG A 349 -6.04 15.60 -15.04
N TYR A 350 -6.19 14.80 -13.99
CA TYR A 350 -5.64 13.46 -13.88
C TYR A 350 -6.49 12.62 -12.93
N ASN A 351 -6.36 11.30 -13.04
CA ASN A 351 -7.01 10.35 -12.16
C ASN A 351 -5.99 9.37 -11.57
N PRO A 352 -6.09 9.02 -10.28
CA PRO A 352 -5.41 7.84 -9.75
C PRO A 352 -5.88 6.60 -10.52
N ILE A 353 -4.97 5.68 -10.84
CA ILE A 353 -5.26 4.49 -11.66
C ILE A 353 -4.79 3.21 -10.99
N VAL A 354 -5.65 2.17 -11.03
CA VAL A 354 -5.26 0.77 -10.80
C VAL A 354 -4.67 0.24 -12.09
N PHE A 355 -3.34 0.10 -12.13
CA PHE A 355 -2.60 -0.10 -13.38
C PHE A 355 -2.14 -1.55 -13.59
N LYS A 356 -1.76 -2.25 -12.54
CA LYS A 356 -1.36 -3.68 -12.59
C LYS A 356 -2.39 -4.58 -11.92
#